data_AF-A0A7W6WH82-F1
#
_entry.id   AF-A0A7W6WH82-F1
#
_cell.length_a   1.000
_cell.length_b   1.000
_cell.length_c   1.000
_cell.angle_alpha   90.00
_cell.angle_beta   90.00
_cell.angle_gamma   90.00
#
_symmetry.space_group_name_H-M   'P 1'
#
loop_
_entity.id
_entity.type
_entity.pdbx_description
1 polymer ?
#
loop_
_entity_poly.entity_id
_entity_poly.type
_entity_poly.pdbx_seq_one_letter_code
_entity_poly.pdbx_strand_id
1 'polypeptide(L)'
;MDRIRAARPPYFELFGGAALWGLMMMASAMSALYMRNRFETEHVAELALLYFAGGLFSWPFMLPIGRFFAYRRRIETRFAAFFVCLTAGTMLMTAFLFSMDYRIFYSRWHAPFGSLLWTYQFIFTGANAVYQFLVLGLRLFLPFGLVCLLVTSYALAKRMR
;
A
#
# COMPACT_ATOMS: atom_id res chain seq x y z
N MET A 1 5.55 -27.70 -5.03
CA MET A 1 5.99 -26.99 -6.26
C MET A 1 4.83 -26.29 -6.98
N ASP A 2 3.68 -26.95 -7.17
CA ASP A 2 2.56 -26.43 -7.98
C ASP A 2 1.98 -25.10 -7.48
N ARG A 3 1.90 -24.92 -6.16
CA ARG A 3 1.38 -23.69 -5.54
C ARG A 3 2.23 -22.45 -5.87
N ILE A 4 3.55 -22.60 -5.88
CA ILE A 4 4.49 -21.52 -6.23
C ILE A 4 4.40 -21.19 -7.73
N ARG A 5 4.22 -22.21 -8.59
CA ARG A 5 4.00 -22.00 -10.02
C ARG A 5 2.71 -21.24 -10.28
N ALA A 6 1.61 -21.62 -9.64
CA ALA A 6 0.32 -20.93 -9.75
C ALA A 6 0.32 -19.49 -9.20
N ALA A 7 1.22 -19.21 -8.26
CA ALA A 7 1.39 -17.89 -7.66
C ALA A 7 2.08 -16.87 -8.59
N ARG A 8 2.73 -17.31 -9.68
CA ARG A 8 3.38 -16.40 -10.64
C ARG A 8 2.34 -15.74 -11.53
N PRO A 9 2.08 -14.42 -11.40
CA PRO A 9 1.20 -13.72 -12.31
C PRO A 9 1.90 -13.50 -13.66
N PRO A 10 1.16 -13.39 -14.77
CA PRO A 10 1.72 -12.92 -16.03
C PRO A 10 2.21 -11.47 -15.90
N TYR A 11 3.25 -11.10 -16.63
CA TYR A 11 3.89 -9.77 -16.52
C TYR A 11 2.92 -8.60 -16.73
N PHE A 12 1.96 -8.75 -17.63
CA PHE A 12 0.93 -7.73 -17.87
C PHE A 12 0.05 -7.49 -16.64
N GLU A 13 -0.37 -8.55 -15.94
CA GLU A 13 -1.12 -8.41 -14.67
C GLU A 13 -0.24 -7.82 -13.57
N LEU A 14 1.06 -8.10 -13.58
CA LEU A 14 2.00 -7.57 -12.60
C LEU A 14 2.20 -6.06 -12.78
N PHE A 15 2.65 -5.61 -13.96
CA PHE A 15 2.99 -4.21 -14.19
C PHE A 15 1.77 -3.34 -14.50
N GLY A 16 0.86 -3.82 -15.36
CA GLY A 16 -0.37 -3.10 -15.68
C GLY A 16 -1.31 -3.02 -14.46
N GLY A 17 -1.40 -4.11 -13.69
CA GLY A 17 -2.14 -4.12 -12.43
C GLY A 17 -1.52 -3.19 -11.38
N ALA A 18 -0.19 -3.11 -11.29
CA ALA A 18 0.48 -2.20 -10.37
C ALA A 18 0.17 -0.74 -10.70
N ALA A 19 0.31 -0.34 -11.97
CA ALA A 19 0.01 1.02 -12.40
C ALA A 19 -1.46 1.39 -12.13
N LEU A 20 -2.39 0.49 -12.50
CA LEU A 20 -3.82 0.72 -12.26
C LEU A 20 -4.15 0.80 -10.77
N TRP A 21 -3.57 -0.07 -9.94
CA TRP A 21 -3.78 -0.06 -8.49
C TRP A 21 -3.24 1.22 -7.85
N GLY A 22 -2.05 1.67 -8.27
CA GLY A 22 -1.50 2.97 -7.87
C GLY A 22 -2.44 4.13 -8.22
N LEU A 23 -2.93 4.18 -9.47
CA LEU A 23 -3.88 5.21 -9.90
C LEU A 23 -5.18 5.18 -9.09
N MET A 24 -5.71 4.00 -8.78
CA MET A 24 -6.90 3.85 -7.93
C MET A 24 -6.67 4.39 -6.51
N MET A 25 -5.52 4.09 -5.89
CA MET A 25 -5.21 4.58 -4.55
C MET A 25 -4.99 6.09 -4.53
N MET A 26 -4.30 6.63 -5.54
CA MET A 26 -4.16 8.08 -5.74
C MET A 26 -5.52 8.76 -5.89
N ALA A 27 -6.37 8.26 -6.80
CA ALA A 27 -7.69 8.82 -7.03
C ALA A 27 -8.57 8.76 -5.77
N SER A 28 -8.50 7.66 -5.00
CA SER A 28 -9.17 7.55 -3.70
C SER A 28 -8.71 8.64 -2.75
N ALA A 29 -7.39 8.77 -2.57
CA ALA A 29 -6.81 9.73 -1.63
C ALA A 29 -7.14 11.16 -2.02
N MET A 30 -7.05 11.52 -3.30
CA MET A 30 -7.37 12.86 -3.80
C MET A 30 -8.86 13.18 -3.65
N SER A 31 -9.74 12.21 -3.94
CA SER A 31 -11.18 12.39 -3.75
C SER A 31 -11.54 12.58 -2.28
N ALA A 32 -10.97 11.76 -1.39
CA ALA A 32 -11.18 11.88 0.05
C ALA A 32 -10.61 13.18 0.61
N LEU A 33 -9.44 13.62 0.13
CA LEU A 33 -8.81 14.88 0.51
C LEU A 33 -9.68 16.06 0.08
N TYR A 34 -10.09 16.10 -1.19
CA TYR A 34 -10.98 17.14 -1.72
C TYR A 34 -12.28 17.25 -0.92
N MET A 35 -12.91 16.11 -0.58
CA MET A 35 -14.14 16.11 0.22
C MET A 35 -13.93 16.62 1.66
N ARG A 36 -12.72 16.47 2.23
CA ARG A 36 -12.42 16.85 3.61
C ARG A 36 -11.97 18.30 3.74
N ASN A 37 -11.12 18.78 2.83
CA ASN A 37 -10.50 20.11 2.95
C ASN A 37 -10.38 20.86 1.61
N ARG A 38 -10.99 20.38 0.53
CA ARG A 38 -10.97 21.02 -0.80
C ARG A 38 -9.56 21.33 -1.33
N PHE A 39 -8.56 20.51 -0.96
CA PHE A 39 -7.16 20.72 -1.31
C PHE A 39 -6.51 21.97 -0.70
N GLU A 40 -7.05 22.50 0.40
CA GLU A 40 -6.41 23.57 1.18
C GLU A 40 -5.22 23.00 1.99
N THR A 41 -4.20 22.51 1.29
CA THR A 41 -2.91 22.05 1.85
C THR A 41 -1.82 22.26 0.80
N GLU A 42 -0.63 22.65 1.24
CA GLU A 42 0.53 22.79 0.33
C GLU A 42 1.06 21.43 -0.15
N HIS A 43 0.64 20.31 0.47
CA HIS A 43 1.24 18.99 0.26
C HIS A 43 0.42 18.06 -0.66
N VAL A 44 -0.43 18.61 -1.53
CA VAL A 44 -1.35 17.80 -2.36
C VAL A 44 -0.57 16.86 -3.29
N ALA A 45 0.49 17.36 -3.91
CA ALA A 45 1.29 16.59 -4.86
C ALA A 45 2.05 15.44 -4.19
N GLU A 46 2.63 15.69 -3.02
CA GLU A 46 3.34 14.71 -2.21
C GLU A 46 2.38 13.61 -1.73
N LEU A 47 1.17 13.99 -1.29
CA LEU A 47 0.14 13.02 -0.92
C LEU A 47 -0.31 12.20 -2.14
N ALA A 48 -0.54 12.83 -3.30
CA ALA A 48 -0.89 12.11 -4.52
C ALA A 48 0.18 11.06 -4.88
N LEU A 49 1.45 11.46 -4.87
CA LEU A 49 2.58 10.60 -5.17
C LEU A 49 2.73 9.48 -4.12
N LEU A 50 2.56 9.77 -2.83
CA LEU A 50 2.67 8.80 -1.75
C LEU A 50 1.66 7.67 -1.89
N TYR A 51 0.38 7.99 -2.14
CA TYR A 51 -0.67 6.99 -2.30
C TYR A 51 -0.56 6.25 -3.63
N PHE A 52 -0.16 6.94 -4.69
CA PHE A 52 0.16 6.30 -5.97
C PHE A 52 1.27 5.26 -5.80
N ALA A 53 2.41 5.67 -5.22
CA ALA A 53 3.56 4.81 -4.99
C ALA A 53 3.25 3.66 -4.02
N GLY A 54 2.47 3.92 -2.97
CA GLY A 54 2.00 2.90 -2.03
C GLY A 54 1.20 1.80 -2.72
N GLY A 55 0.25 2.18 -3.59
CA GLY A 55 -0.46 1.25 -4.44
C GLY A 55 0.48 0.53 -5.42
N LEU A 56 1.20 1.29 -6.24
CA LEU A 56 2.11 0.79 -7.28
C LEU A 56 3.09 -0.25 -6.74
N PHE A 57 3.79 0.06 -5.66
CA PHE A 57 4.83 -0.82 -5.11
C PHE A 57 4.27 -1.95 -4.27
N SER A 58 3.08 -1.86 -3.69
CA SER A 58 2.49 -2.98 -2.94
C SER A 58 2.08 -4.14 -3.88
N TRP A 59 1.60 -3.81 -5.08
CA TRP A 59 1.00 -4.77 -6.00
C TRP A 59 1.93 -5.92 -6.42
N PRO A 60 3.19 -5.68 -6.84
CA PRO A 60 4.09 -6.75 -7.25
C PRO A 60 4.38 -7.81 -6.18
N PHE A 61 4.28 -7.44 -4.90
CA PHE A 61 4.47 -8.36 -3.79
C PHE A 61 3.15 -9.03 -3.39
N MET A 62 2.07 -8.26 -3.29
CA MET A 62 0.80 -8.76 -2.77
C MET A 62 0.03 -9.63 -3.76
N LEU A 63 0.15 -9.39 -5.07
CA LEU A 63 -0.51 -10.22 -6.07
C LEU A 63 -0.02 -11.69 -6.02
N PRO A 64 1.30 -11.99 -6.07
CA PRO A 64 1.77 -13.36 -5.89
C PRO A 64 1.40 -13.99 -4.54
N ILE A 65 1.48 -13.23 -3.44
CA ILE A 65 1.12 -13.71 -2.10
C ILE A 65 -0.37 -14.06 -2.03
N GLY A 66 -1.24 -13.19 -2.55
CA GLY A 66 -2.68 -13.44 -2.65
C GLY A 66 -2.99 -14.68 -3.48
N ARG A 67 -2.35 -14.83 -4.65
CA ARG A 67 -2.49 -16.02 -5.50
C ARG A 67 -2.01 -17.29 -4.80
N PHE A 68 -0.92 -17.21 -4.04
CA PHE A 68 -0.44 -18.33 -3.23
C PHE A 68 -1.50 -18.75 -2.21
N PHE A 69 -2.10 -17.83 -1.46
CA PHE A 69 -3.15 -18.17 -0.49
C PHE A 69 -4.46 -18.66 -1.14
N ALA A 70 -4.81 -18.14 -2.31
CA ALA A 70 -6.01 -18.47 -3.08
C ALA A 70 -5.96 -19.83 -3.82
N TYR A 71 -4.78 -20.45 -3.96
CA TYR A 71 -4.61 -21.68 -4.76
C TYR A 71 -5.52 -22.84 -4.33
N ARG A 72 -6.28 -23.39 -5.29
CA ARG A 72 -7.26 -24.49 -5.11
C ARG A 72 -8.30 -24.25 -4.00
N ARG A 73 -8.55 -22.99 -3.64
CA ARG A 73 -9.60 -22.61 -2.68
C ARG A 73 -10.92 -22.28 -3.37
N ARG A 74 -12.00 -22.19 -2.60
CA ARG A 74 -13.31 -21.68 -3.08
C ARG A 74 -13.26 -20.17 -3.28
N ILE A 75 -14.20 -19.63 -4.04
CA ILE A 75 -14.22 -18.22 -4.46
C ILE A 75 -14.21 -17.25 -3.25
N GLU A 76 -14.89 -17.59 -2.17
CA GLU A 76 -14.97 -16.80 -0.94
C GLU A 76 -13.59 -16.67 -0.29
N THR A 77 -12.86 -17.78 -0.19
CA THR A 77 -11.50 -17.80 0.33
C THR A 77 -10.51 -17.10 -0.60
N ARG A 78 -10.69 -17.21 -1.93
CA ARG A 78 -9.88 -16.46 -2.92
C ARG A 78 -10.05 -14.97 -2.74
N PHE A 79 -11.30 -14.51 -2.61
CA PHE A 79 -11.64 -13.12 -2.35
C PHE A 79 -11.01 -12.64 -1.04
N ALA A 80 -11.19 -13.36 0.06
CA ALA A 80 -10.62 -13.00 1.36
C ALA A 80 -9.08 -12.93 1.31
N ALA A 81 -8.42 -13.87 0.62
CA ALA A 81 -6.98 -13.86 0.44
C ALA A 81 -6.50 -12.57 -0.27
N PHE A 82 -7.11 -12.21 -1.40
CA PHE A 82 -6.76 -10.98 -2.10
C PHE A 82 -7.10 -9.73 -1.30
N PHE A 83 -8.26 -9.70 -0.66
CA PHE A 83 -8.71 -8.57 0.16
C PHE A 83 -7.73 -8.30 1.29
N VAL A 84 -7.37 -9.31 2.08
CA VAL A 84 -6.43 -9.16 3.21
C VAL A 84 -5.03 -8.79 2.72
N CYS A 85 -4.52 -9.47 1.68
CA CYS A 85 -3.18 -9.19 1.16
C CYS A 85 -3.07 -7.76 0.59
N LEU A 86 -4.03 -7.33 -0.23
CA LEU A 86 -4.03 -5.99 -0.80
C LEU A 86 -4.25 -4.92 0.28
N THR A 87 -5.13 -5.15 1.25
CA THR A 87 -5.34 -4.21 2.38
C THR A 87 -4.04 -4.02 3.17
N ALA A 88 -3.53 -5.12 3.74
CA ALA A 88 -2.37 -5.06 4.61
C ALA A 88 -1.13 -4.56 3.84
N GLY A 89 -0.88 -5.08 2.65
CA GLY A 89 0.29 -4.70 1.87
C GLY A 89 0.25 -3.26 1.36
N THR A 90 -0.91 -2.75 0.95
CA THR A 90 -1.02 -1.34 0.52
C THR A 90 -0.84 -0.40 1.71
N MET A 91 -1.47 -0.71 2.86
CA MET A 91 -1.30 0.09 4.08
C MET A 91 0.15 0.08 4.57
N LEU A 92 0.77 -1.10 4.65
CA LEU A 92 2.15 -1.24 5.12
C LEU A 92 3.15 -0.58 4.16
N MET A 93 2.98 -0.75 2.84
CA MET A 93 3.85 -0.11 1.85
C MET A 93 3.73 1.43 1.93
N THR A 94 2.50 1.95 2.00
CA THR A 94 2.29 3.40 2.08
C THR A 94 2.84 3.97 3.39
N ALA A 95 2.62 3.28 4.51
CA ALA A 95 3.17 3.67 5.81
C ALA A 95 4.71 3.63 5.81
N PHE A 96 5.31 2.62 5.16
CA PHE A 96 6.75 2.52 5.00
C PHE A 96 7.32 3.68 4.18
N LEU A 97 6.71 3.99 3.02
CA LEU A 97 7.15 5.12 2.19
C LEU A 97 7.03 6.45 2.94
N PHE A 98 5.92 6.66 3.65
CA PHE A 98 5.74 7.82 4.52
C PHE A 98 6.82 7.89 5.61
N SER A 99 7.11 6.76 6.25
CA SER A 99 8.16 6.65 7.28
C SER A 99 9.55 6.97 6.73
N MET A 100 9.86 6.59 5.49
CA MET A 100 11.12 6.91 4.84
C MET A 100 11.24 8.40 4.51
N ASP A 101 10.18 9.01 3.97
CA ASP A 101 10.13 10.46 3.71
C ASP A 101 10.27 11.27 5.02
N TYR A 102 9.49 10.90 6.03
CA TYR A 102 9.57 11.47 7.37
C TYR A 102 10.97 11.36 7.96
N ARG A 103 11.60 10.18 7.85
CA ARG A 103 12.98 9.98 8.31
C ARG A 103 13.97 10.88 7.57
N ILE A 104 13.86 11.05 6.25
CA ILE A 104 14.78 11.91 5.49
C ILE A 104 14.80 13.31 6.09
N PHE A 105 13.63 13.88 6.38
CA PHE A 105 13.52 15.18 7.03
C PHE A 105 14.18 15.23 8.42
N TYR A 106 13.99 14.20 9.25
CA TYR A 106 14.53 14.16 10.61
C TYR A 106 16.01 13.74 10.70
N SER A 107 16.56 13.14 9.64
CA SER A 107 17.92 12.60 9.63
C SER A 107 19.00 13.66 9.88
N ARG A 108 18.72 14.94 9.61
CA ARG A 108 19.64 16.07 9.89
C ARG A 108 19.92 16.31 11.37
N TRP A 109 19.10 15.76 12.26
CA TRP A 109 19.30 15.81 13.72
C TRP A 109 19.66 14.44 14.29
N HIS A 110 19.91 13.45 13.44
CA HIS A 110 20.35 12.14 13.89
C HIS A 110 21.86 12.11 14.07
N ALA A 111 22.30 11.25 15.00
CA ALA A 111 23.70 10.93 15.20
C ALA A 111 24.31 10.30 13.93
N PRO A 112 25.65 10.22 13.83
CA PRO A 112 26.30 9.59 12.69
C PRO A 112 25.79 8.16 12.43
N PHE A 113 25.61 7.83 11.16
CA PHE A 113 25.13 6.53 10.70
C PHE A 113 25.96 5.39 11.31
N GLY A 114 25.28 4.33 11.76
CA GLY A 114 25.92 3.14 12.32
C GLY A 114 26.24 3.24 13.82
N SER A 115 26.08 4.41 14.46
CA SER A 115 26.16 4.51 15.92
C SER A 115 24.93 3.89 16.59
N LEU A 116 25.08 3.44 17.85
CA LEU A 116 23.96 2.89 18.64
C LEU A 116 22.82 3.91 18.78
N LEU A 117 23.16 5.18 19.02
CA LEU A 117 22.18 6.27 19.12
C LEU A 117 21.42 6.48 17.80
N TRP A 118 22.12 6.45 16.66
CA TRP A 118 21.48 6.53 15.35
C TRP A 118 20.48 5.39 15.13
N THR A 119 20.82 4.16 15.54
CA THR A 119 19.91 3.01 15.43
C THR A 119 18.62 3.24 16.22
N TYR A 120 18.72 3.72 17.46
CA TYR A 120 17.53 4.09 18.24
C TYR A 120 16.72 5.19 17.56
N GLN A 121 17.37 6.25 17.09
CA GLN A 121 16.71 7.36 16.40
C GLN A 121 16.01 6.89 15.12
N PHE A 122 16.65 6.02 14.33
CA PHE A 122 16.08 5.42 13.13
C PHE A 122 14.79 4.65 13.44
N ILE A 123 14.85 3.73 14.42
CA ILE A 123 13.73 2.87 14.79
C ILE A 123 12.56 3.70 15.34
N PHE A 124 12.81 4.58 16.32
CA PHE A 124 11.73 5.32 16.98
C PHE A 124 11.14 6.41 16.09
N THR A 125 11.95 7.11 15.27
CA THR A 125 11.43 8.07 14.29
C THR A 125 10.56 7.35 13.26
N GLY A 126 11.04 6.22 12.75
CA GLY A 126 10.31 5.44 11.77
C GLY A 126 8.99 4.87 12.32
N ALA A 127 9.03 4.29 13.53
CA ALA A 127 7.85 3.75 14.20
C ALA A 127 6.81 4.84 14.53
N ASN A 128 7.25 6.00 15.00
CA ASN A 128 6.36 7.14 15.23
C ASN A 128 5.70 7.62 13.94
N ALA A 129 6.44 7.71 12.83
CA ALA A 129 5.88 8.07 11.53
C ALA A 129 4.83 7.06 11.04
N VAL A 130 5.09 5.75 11.21
CA VAL A 130 4.12 4.70 10.89
C VAL A 130 2.85 4.88 11.74
N TYR A 131 2.97 5.12 13.04
CA TYR A 131 1.83 5.36 13.91
C TYR A 131 1.00 6.58 13.46
N GLN A 132 1.67 7.70 13.16
CA GLN A 132 1.00 8.91 12.65
C GLN A 132 0.24 8.64 11.35
N PHE A 133 0.87 7.92 10.41
CA PHE A 133 0.20 7.50 9.17
C PHE A 133 -1.02 6.62 9.45
N LEU A 134 -0.93 5.67 10.38
CA LEU A 134 -2.06 4.80 10.71
C LEU A 134 -3.25 5.61 11.25
N VAL A 135 -3.00 6.62 12.09
CA VAL A 135 -4.07 7.42 12.69
C VAL A 135 -4.69 8.41 11.68
N LEU A 136 -3.85 9.06 10.88
CA LEU A 136 -4.25 10.17 10.02
C LEU A 136 -4.40 9.76 8.55
N GLY A 137 -3.40 9.06 8.00
CA GLY A 137 -3.32 8.66 6.61
C GLY A 137 -4.40 7.67 6.20
N LEU A 138 -4.69 6.64 7.01
CA LEU A 138 -5.67 5.60 6.63
C LEU A 138 -7.04 6.15 6.25
N ARG A 139 -7.41 7.31 6.80
CA ARG A 139 -8.68 7.98 6.53
C ARG A 139 -8.83 8.45 5.07
N LEU A 140 -7.73 8.62 4.34
CA LEU A 140 -7.72 9.00 2.93
C LEU A 140 -7.93 7.80 1.99
N PHE A 141 -7.75 6.56 2.46
CA PHE A 141 -8.20 5.39 1.71
C PHE A 141 -9.72 5.22 1.74
N LEU A 142 -10.45 5.91 2.62
CA LEU A 142 -11.88 5.73 2.79
C LEU A 142 -12.70 6.93 2.29
N PRO A 143 -13.87 6.70 1.65
CA PRO A 143 -14.48 5.38 1.38
C PRO A 143 -14.00 4.74 0.06
N PHE A 144 -13.42 5.51 -0.86
CA PHE A 144 -13.23 5.09 -2.25
C PHE A 144 -12.23 3.93 -2.41
N GLY A 145 -11.16 3.91 -1.64
CA GLY A 145 -10.17 2.84 -1.63
C GLY A 145 -10.77 1.51 -1.18
N LEU A 146 -11.74 1.52 -0.26
CA LEU A 146 -12.49 0.30 0.10
C LEU A 146 -13.30 -0.23 -1.09
N VAL A 147 -13.94 0.65 -1.87
CA VAL A 147 -14.66 0.25 -3.09
C VAL A 147 -13.69 -0.34 -4.11
N CYS A 148 -12.56 0.33 -4.37
CA CYS A 148 -11.52 -0.17 -5.28
C CYS A 148 -10.99 -1.54 -4.83
N LEU A 149 -10.78 -1.71 -3.52
CA LEU A 149 -10.32 -2.96 -2.92
C LEU A 149 -11.35 -4.08 -3.11
N LEU A 150 -12.62 -3.86 -2.78
CA LEU A 150 -13.69 -4.86 -2.96
C LEU A 150 -13.79 -5.30 -4.43
N VAL A 151 -13.85 -4.35 -5.36
CA VAL A 151 -13.96 -4.63 -6.79
C VAL A 151 -12.74 -5.40 -7.30
N THR A 152 -11.54 -4.95 -6.93
CA THR A 152 -10.29 -5.57 -7.39
C THR A 152 -10.09 -6.96 -6.82
N SER A 153 -10.34 -7.15 -5.52
CA SER A 153 -10.26 -8.48 -4.87
C SER A 153 -11.24 -9.46 -5.48
N TYR A 154 -12.47 -9.02 -5.79
CA TYR A 154 -13.46 -9.87 -6.45
C TYR A 154 -13.07 -10.22 -7.89
N ALA A 155 -12.56 -9.25 -8.66
CA ALA A 155 -12.09 -9.47 -10.01
C ALA A 155 -10.93 -10.48 -10.05
N LEU A 156 -9.95 -10.36 -9.15
CA LEU A 156 -8.83 -11.29 -9.03
C LEU A 156 -9.30 -12.69 -8.60
N ALA A 157 -10.21 -12.77 -7.64
CA ALA A 157 -10.78 -14.04 -7.17
C ALA A 157 -11.49 -14.80 -8.30
N LYS A 158 -12.20 -14.10 -9.18
CA LYS A 158 -12.87 -14.67 -10.36
C LYS A 158 -11.91 -15.13 -11.45
N ARG A 159 -10.80 -14.41 -11.66
CA ARG A 159 -9.82 -14.69 -12.72
C ARG A 159 -8.91 -15.87 -12.41
N MET A 160 -8.58 -16.08 -11.13
CA MET A 160 -8.03 -17.36 -10.71
C MET A 160 -9.16 -18.38 -10.81
N ARG A 161 -9.23 -19.16 -11.89
CA ARG A 161 -10.05 -20.37 -11.96
C ARG A 161 -9.17 -21.59 -11.74
#